data_AF-A0A4V2RFS5-F1
#
_entry.id   AF-A0A4V2RFS5-F1
#
_cell.length_a   1.000
_cell.length_b   1.000
_cell.length_c   1.000
_cell.angle_alpha   90.00
_cell.angle_beta   90.00
_cell.angle_gamma   90.00
#
_symmetry.space_group_name_H-M   'P 1'
#
loop_
_entity.id
_entity.type
_entity.pdbx_description
1 polymer ?
#
loop_
_entity_poly.entity_id
_entity_poly.type
_entity_poly.pdbx_seq_one_letter_code
_entity_poly.pdbx_strand_id
1 'polypeptide(L)'
;MAVGASQRLHDGVAAVETMTRFALAVLALASGVYTYLGVRSILDGSATAVFFAAMIYSASVSVGIYAFWTYMARFYPHVTTHTGRAAMLGVMALGAAMIIAMSSWLNAAALAGSAALEQHLAQTVEDYTADLDQAHQNALAAQSLLPDIQRASERFAQLAASERQTGALTGTTGSGSVVQLLSQMSAQMKELENGINASREQVTTLFNEGQKRLETMRTLVSAPGAIEPRADQFSSEVVALTGVIASLGQTSIAPSIRRAADDLSLGFIAPVADGGDADLVNRQDQVMETVRASVAAQSKVLSEAADEILARALVAERRFVPLSSAEAVLRYAADFIPAWAGAISIDLLPGVLVFILAAVHGAIRKQEEKLPFAERITAAELLQALDVQRAVTTNGTNFGEMVRQAEAESKAEETNNITNLDPRTRTKDRSHEDR
;
A
#
# COMPACT_ATOMS: atom_id res chain seq x y z
N MET A 1 53.90 -18.62 -24.76
CA MET A 1 53.07 -17.42 -24.52
C MET A 1 51.83 -17.69 -23.65
N ALA A 2 51.22 -18.89 -23.65
CA ALA A 2 50.02 -19.19 -22.85
C ALA A 2 50.26 -19.23 -21.32
N VAL A 3 51.41 -19.76 -20.86
CA VAL A 3 51.79 -19.82 -19.43
C VAL A 3 51.78 -18.43 -18.76
N GLY A 4 52.31 -17.41 -19.44
CA GLY A 4 52.35 -16.04 -18.91
C GLY A 4 50.98 -15.34 -18.89
N ALA A 5 49.97 -15.83 -19.61
CA ALA A 5 48.61 -15.29 -19.53
C ALA A 5 47.84 -15.92 -18.35
N SER A 6 47.98 -17.23 -18.13
CA SER A 6 47.31 -17.92 -17.02
C SER A 6 47.89 -17.48 -15.68
N GLN A 7 49.22 -17.40 -15.59
CA GLN A 7 49.90 -16.93 -14.38
C GLN A 7 49.47 -15.51 -13.99
N ARG A 8 49.34 -14.59 -14.95
CA ARG A 8 48.85 -13.23 -14.69
C ARG A 8 47.42 -13.19 -14.14
N LEU A 9 46.57 -14.12 -14.54
CA LEU A 9 45.21 -14.24 -14.00
C LEU A 9 45.22 -14.83 -12.58
N HIS A 10 46.05 -15.83 -12.31
CA HIS A 10 46.27 -16.36 -10.95
C HIS A 10 46.80 -15.29 -10.00
N ASP A 11 47.83 -14.55 -10.42
CA ASP A 11 48.39 -13.44 -9.66
C ASP A 11 47.34 -12.34 -9.43
N GLY A 12 46.51 -12.06 -10.45
CA GLY A 12 45.39 -11.12 -10.36
C GLY A 12 44.32 -11.55 -9.35
N VAL A 13 43.92 -12.82 -9.34
CA VAL A 13 42.98 -13.38 -8.36
C VAL A 13 43.53 -13.30 -6.94
N ALA A 14 44.80 -13.70 -6.75
CA ALA A 14 45.47 -13.61 -5.45
C ALA A 14 45.58 -12.16 -4.94
N ALA A 15 45.87 -11.21 -5.84
CA ALA A 15 45.95 -9.79 -5.50
C ALA A 15 44.60 -9.21 -5.03
N VAL A 16 43.48 -9.64 -5.63
CA VAL A 16 42.14 -9.14 -5.27
C VAL A 16 41.45 -9.98 -4.18
N GLU A 17 41.98 -11.13 -3.79
CA GLU A 17 41.34 -12.02 -2.81
C GLU A 17 41.11 -11.31 -1.47
N THR A 18 42.15 -10.69 -0.93
CA THR A 18 42.06 -9.94 0.34
C THR A 18 41.05 -8.80 0.22
N MET A 19 41.12 -8.02 -0.86
CA MET A 19 40.18 -6.92 -1.13
C MET A 19 38.74 -7.43 -1.24
N THR A 20 38.52 -8.58 -1.88
CA THR A 20 37.19 -9.18 -2.06
C THR A 20 36.60 -9.62 -0.72
N ARG A 21 37.40 -10.22 0.18
CA ARG A 21 36.96 -10.58 1.53
C ARG A 21 36.55 -9.35 2.34
N PHE A 22 37.35 -8.28 2.27
CA PHE A 22 37.00 -7.01 2.92
C PHE A 22 35.74 -6.38 2.32
N ALA A 23 35.60 -6.37 0.99
CA ALA A 23 34.41 -5.84 0.32
C ALA A 23 33.14 -6.60 0.73
N LEU A 24 33.20 -7.95 0.77
CA LEU A 24 32.09 -8.78 1.25
C LEU A 24 31.76 -8.51 2.71
N ALA A 25 32.76 -8.37 3.57
CA ALA A 25 32.55 -8.05 4.98
C ALA A 25 31.90 -6.67 5.16
N VAL A 26 32.33 -5.67 4.40
CA VAL A 26 31.76 -4.31 4.42
C VAL A 26 30.32 -4.30 3.91
N LEU A 27 30.02 -5.01 2.81
CA LEU A 27 28.65 -5.11 2.28
C LEU A 27 27.70 -5.83 3.25
N ALA A 28 28.16 -6.95 3.83
CA ALA A 28 27.39 -7.68 4.82
C ALA A 28 27.15 -6.85 6.09
N LEU A 29 28.15 -6.09 6.54
CA LEU A 29 28.01 -5.17 7.68
C LEU A 29 27.06 -4.01 7.35
N ALA A 30 27.15 -3.43 6.16
CA ALA A 30 26.24 -2.38 5.72
C ALA A 30 24.78 -2.88 5.70
N SER A 31 24.54 -4.06 5.11
CA SER A 31 23.23 -4.73 5.15
C SER A 31 22.76 -4.98 6.58
N GLY A 32 23.66 -5.44 7.45
CA GLY A 32 23.41 -5.59 8.88
C GLY A 32 22.95 -4.32 9.58
N VAL A 33 23.66 -3.21 9.39
CA VAL A 33 23.32 -1.92 10.00
C VAL A 33 21.94 -1.45 9.56
N TYR A 34 21.62 -1.55 8.27
CA TYR A 34 20.29 -1.17 7.77
C TYR A 34 19.21 -2.13 8.25
N THR A 35 19.49 -3.43 8.33
CA THR A 35 18.57 -4.42 8.90
C THR A 35 18.30 -4.12 10.37
N TYR A 36 19.30 -3.72 11.14
CA TYR A 36 19.11 -3.31 12.55
C TYR A 36 18.15 -2.11 12.66
N LEU A 37 18.35 -1.08 11.84
CA LEU A 37 17.49 0.09 11.80
C LEU A 37 16.06 -0.27 11.39
N GLY A 38 15.91 -1.12 10.36
CA GLY A 38 14.61 -1.60 9.90
C GLY A 38 13.88 -2.40 10.96
N VAL A 39 14.50 -3.43 11.56
CA VAL A 39 13.88 -4.26 12.62
C VAL A 39 13.48 -3.43 13.83
N ARG A 40 14.34 -2.49 14.24
CA ARG A 40 14.06 -1.61 15.38
C ARG A 40 12.78 -0.80 15.19
N SER A 41 12.43 -0.45 13.95
CA SER A 41 11.20 0.30 13.65
C SER A 41 9.90 -0.52 13.72
N ILE A 42 10.00 -1.86 13.86
CA ILE A 42 8.85 -2.79 13.82
C ILE A 42 8.65 -3.47 15.18
N LEU A 43 9.71 -3.61 15.97
CA LEU A 43 9.63 -4.29 17.26
C LEU A 43 9.05 -3.37 18.34
N ASP A 44 7.97 -3.82 18.96
CA ASP A 44 7.40 -3.22 20.16
C ASP A 44 8.01 -3.83 21.43
N GLY A 45 8.29 -2.98 22.42
CA GLY A 45 8.75 -3.43 23.73
C GLY A 45 9.62 -2.42 24.46
N SER A 46 10.26 -2.87 25.54
CA SER A 46 11.24 -2.03 26.25
C SER A 46 12.43 -1.73 25.34
N ALA A 47 13.02 -0.54 25.49
CA ALA A 47 14.18 -0.12 24.71
C ALA A 47 15.31 -1.16 24.72
N THR A 48 15.52 -1.81 25.87
CA THR A 48 16.52 -2.87 26.05
C THR A 48 16.16 -4.13 25.25
N ALA A 49 14.91 -4.58 25.29
CA ALA A 49 14.47 -5.78 24.56
C ALA A 49 14.57 -5.57 23.04
N VAL A 50 14.06 -4.43 22.55
CA VAL A 50 14.12 -4.06 21.13
C VAL A 50 15.57 -3.96 20.65
N PHE A 51 16.44 -3.32 21.45
CA PHE A 51 17.87 -3.20 21.14
C PHE A 51 18.54 -4.57 20.95
N PHE A 52 18.38 -5.49 21.92
CA PHE A 52 19.02 -6.80 21.84
C PHE A 52 18.41 -7.67 20.73
N ALA A 53 17.09 -7.65 20.55
CA ALA A 53 16.43 -8.41 19.49
C ALA A 53 16.88 -7.95 18.10
N ALA A 54 16.89 -6.63 17.85
CA ALA A 54 17.36 -6.06 16.59
C ALA A 54 18.84 -6.37 16.34
N MET A 55 19.68 -6.30 17.40
CA MET A 55 21.10 -6.62 17.30
C MET A 55 21.35 -8.09 16.94
N ILE A 56 20.67 -9.03 17.61
CA ILE A 56 20.81 -10.47 17.35
C ILE A 56 20.34 -10.79 15.93
N TYR A 57 19.21 -10.22 15.50
CA TYR A 57 18.70 -10.43 14.15
C TYR A 57 19.66 -9.89 13.09
N SER A 58 20.09 -8.63 13.23
CA SER A 58 21.05 -7.98 12.33
C SER A 58 22.39 -8.74 12.24
N ALA A 59 22.94 -9.16 13.38
CA ALA A 59 24.18 -9.94 13.40
C ALA A 59 24.02 -11.30 12.70
N SER A 60 22.90 -11.98 12.93
CA SER A 60 22.58 -13.27 12.30
C SER A 60 22.45 -13.13 10.78
N VAL A 61 21.74 -12.10 10.31
CA VAL A 61 21.58 -11.79 8.88
C VAL A 61 22.93 -11.44 8.25
N SER A 62 23.73 -10.59 8.90
CA SER A 62 25.07 -10.20 8.41
C SER A 62 25.99 -11.40 8.24
N VAL A 63 26.06 -12.26 9.26
CA VAL A 63 26.86 -13.49 9.22
C VAL A 63 26.34 -14.44 8.14
N GLY A 64 25.03 -14.57 8.01
CA GLY A 64 24.39 -15.38 6.98
C GLY A 64 24.73 -14.93 5.56
N ILE A 65 24.59 -13.63 5.28
CA ILE A 65 24.93 -13.00 3.98
C ILE A 65 26.42 -13.19 3.68
N TYR A 66 27.28 -12.85 4.64
CA TYR A 66 28.74 -13.00 4.48
C TYR A 66 29.14 -14.44 4.21
N ALA A 67 28.62 -15.39 5.01
CA ALA A 67 28.90 -16.80 4.84
C ALA A 67 28.41 -17.28 3.46
N PHE A 68 27.14 -17.05 3.13
CA PHE A 68 26.54 -17.47 1.86
C PHE A 68 27.38 -17.02 0.66
N TRP A 69 27.69 -15.73 0.58
CA TRP A 69 28.47 -15.20 -0.53
C TRP A 69 29.93 -15.67 -0.52
N THR A 70 30.53 -15.89 0.65
CA THR A 70 31.86 -16.50 0.76
C THR A 70 31.87 -17.93 0.21
N TYR A 71 30.87 -18.75 0.57
CA TYR A 71 30.70 -20.10 0.02
C TYR A 71 30.51 -20.06 -1.50
N MET A 72 29.64 -19.18 -2.00
CA MET A 72 29.40 -19.06 -3.44
C MET A 72 30.66 -18.61 -4.21
N ALA A 73 31.37 -17.59 -3.71
CA ALA A 73 32.63 -17.11 -4.31
C ALA A 73 33.71 -18.19 -4.32
N ARG A 74 33.75 -19.04 -3.29
CA ARG A 74 34.75 -20.10 -3.16
C ARG A 74 34.44 -21.32 -4.03
N PHE A 75 33.19 -21.80 -4.03
CA PHE A 75 32.86 -23.09 -4.64
C PHE A 75 32.36 -22.97 -6.09
N TYR A 76 31.54 -21.96 -6.42
CA TYR A 76 30.96 -21.85 -7.77
C TYR A 76 32.00 -21.79 -8.91
N PRO A 77 33.11 -21.04 -8.80
CA PRO A 77 34.12 -20.99 -9.86
C PRO A 77 34.79 -22.34 -10.16
N HIS A 78 34.84 -23.24 -9.18
CA HIS A 78 35.54 -24.52 -9.23
C HIS A 78 34.67 -25.68 -9.76
N VAL A 79 33.34 -25.51 -9.80
CA VAL A 79 32.44 -26.54 -10.35
C VAL A 79 32.50 -26.53 -11.88
N THR A 80 32.91 -27.67 -12.44
CA THR A 80 33.14 -27.85 -13.89
C THR A 80 31.99 -28.54 -14.61
N THR A 81 31.23 -29.42 -13.93
CA THR A 81 30.13 -30.15 -14.55
C THR A 81 28.93 -29.24 -14.85
N HIS A 82 28.29 -29.43 -16.01
CA HIS A 82 27.13 -28.64 -16.40
C HIS A 82 25.98 -28.77 -15.38
N THR A 83 25.71 -29.99 -14.92
CA THR A 83 24.69 -30.27 -13.90
C THR A 83 25.04 -29.62 -12.56
N GLY A 84 26.31 -29.70 -12.12
CA GLY A 84 26.77 -29.07 -10.89
C GLY A 84 26.68 -27.54 -10.95
N ARG A 85 27.06 -26.92 -12.08
CA ARG A 85 26.93 -25.46 -12.28
C ARG A 85 25.48 -25.01 -12.26
N ALA A 86 24.58 -25.76 -12.91
CA ALA A 86 23.15 -25.47 -12.89
C ALA A 86 22.56 -25.60 -11.47
N ALA A 87 22.93 -26.66 -10.73
CA ALA A 87 22.52 -26.84 -9.34
C ALA A 87 23.01 -25.68 -8.44
N MET A 88 24.27 -25.27 -8.58
CA MET A 88 24.81 -24.13 -7.83
C MET A 88 24.14 -22.79 -8.20
N LEU A 89 23.75 -22.58 -9.46
CA LEU A 89 22.94 -21.42 -9.85
C LEU A 89 21.55 -21.47 -9.21
N GLY A 90 20.94 -22.65 -9.11
CA GLY A 90 19.68 -22.85 -8.38
C GLY A 90 19.83 -22.49 -6.90
N VAL A 91 20.89 -22.97 -6.23
CA VAL A 91 21.21 -22.60 -4.85
C VAL A 91 21.49 -21.10 -4.71
N MET A 92 22.19 -20.50 -5.67
CA MET A 92 22.46 -19.07 -5.71
C MET A 92 21.16 -18.27 -5.77
N ALA A 93 20.25 -18.64 -6.67
CA ALA A 93 18.96 -17.96 -6.85
C ALA A 93 18.07 -18.11 -5.62
N LEU A 94 18.01 -19.32 -5.02
CA LEU A 94 17.27 -19.55 -3.78
C LEU A 94 17.84 -18.73 -2.63
N GLY A 95 19.17 -18.72 -2.46
CA GLY A 95 19.82 -17.92 -1.42
C GLY A 95 19.64 -16.42 -1.63
N ALA A 96 19.73 -15.93 -2.87
CA ALA A 96 19.43 -14.54 -3.21
C ALA A 96 17.98 -14.16 -2.85
N ALA A 97 17.01 -15.01 -3.19
CA ALA A 97 15.60 -14.80 -2.83
C ALA A 97 15.39 -14.79 -1.31
N MET A 98 16.06 -15.68 -0.57
CA MET A 98 16.03 -15.68 0.90
C MET A 98 16.62 -14.41 1.50
N ILE A 99 17.75 -13.93 0.97
CA ILE A 99 18.38 -12.69 1.42
C ILE A 99 17.43 -11.50 1.17
N ILE A 100 16.83 -11.41 -0.02
CA ILE A 100 15.86 -10.35 -0.34
C ILE A 100 14.68 -10.38 0.63
N ALA A 101 14.12 -11.57 0.90
CA ALA A 101 12.98 -11.73 1.78
C ALA A 101 13.30 -11.39 3.25
N MET A 102 14.51 -11.68 3.72
CA MET A 102 14.90 -11.43 5.10
C MET A 102 15.47 -10.03 5.34
N SER A 103 16.11 -9.39 4.35
CA SER A 103 16.90 -8.17 4.58
C SER A 103 16.52 -7.00 3.68
N SER A 104 16.33 -7.20 2.37
CA SER A 104 16.22 -6.06 1.43
C SER A 104 15.06 -5.11 1.75
N TRP A 105 13.90 -5.60 2.20
CA TRP A 105 12.77 -4.73 2.56
C TRP A 105 13.02 -3.94 3.86
N LEU A 106 13.72 -4.53 4.85
CA LEU A 106 14.15 -3.84 6.07
C LEU A 106 15.23 -2.81 5.77
N ASN A 107 16.12 -3.12 4.83
CA ASN A 107 17.13 -2.18 4.35
C ASN A 107 16.46 -1.00 3.63
N ALA A 108 15.45 -1.26 2.81
CA ALA A 108 14.64 -0.21 2.18
C ALA A 108 13.88 0.63 3.21
N ALA A 109 13.31 0.01 4.24
CA ALA A 109 12.67 0.69 5.37
C ALA A 109 13.64 1.61 6.12
N ALA A 110 14.88 1.18 6.34
CA ALA A 110 15.89 2.02 6.98
C ALA A 110 16.32 3.22 6.11
N LEU A 111 16.31 3.08 4.79
CA LEU A 111 16.72 4.13 3.85
C LEU A 111 15.61 5.15 3.57
N ALA A 112 14.36 4.69 3.45
CA ALA A 112 13.25 5.50 2.95
C ALA A 112 12.01 5.48 3.84
N GLY A 113 12.01 4.75 4.97
CA GLY A 113 10.84 4.60 5.82
C GLY A 113 10.26 5.89 6.34
N SER A 114 11.12 6.83 6.76
CA SER A 114 10.65 8.14 7.21
C SER A 114 9.96 8.93 6.10
N ALA A 115 10.54 8.93 4.90
CA ALA A 115 9.97 9.63 3.75
C ALA A 115 8.66 8.98 3.27
N ALA A 116 8.59 7.65 3.30
CA ALA A 116 7.37 6.92 2.95
C ALA A 116 6.25 7.17 3.97
N LEU A 117 6.58 7.25 5.25
CA LEU A 117 5.62 7.61 6.29
C LEU A 117 5.16 9.06 6.14
N GLU A 118 6.07 10.01 5.86
CA GLU A 118 5.70 11.39 5.56
C GLU A 118 4.75 11.49 4.37
N GLN A 119 4.99 10.73 3.30
CA GLN A 119 4.08 10.63 2.16
C GLN A 119 2.70 10.09 2.56
N HIS A 120 2.65 9.05 3.40
CA HIS A 120 1.39 8.50 3.92
C HIS A 120 0.57 9.55 4.66
N LEU A 121 1.22 10.30 5.56
CA LEU A 121 0.57 11.35 6.33
C LEU A 121 0.14 12.51 5.42
N ALA A 122 0.97 12.91 4.44
CA ALA A 122 0.63 13.96 3.48
C ALA A 122 -0.62 13.62 2.66
N GLN A 123 -0.70 12.41 2.09
CA GLN A 123 -1.89 11.95 1.37
C GLN A 123 -3.12 11.90 2.29
N THR A 124 -2.93 11.47 3.54
CA THR A 124 -4.02 11.47 4.53
C THR A 124 -4.54 12.88 4.80
N VAL A 125 -3.67 13.90 4.89
CA VAL A 125 -4.11 15.30 5.04
C VAL A 125 -4.93 15.75 3.83
N GLU A 126 -4.49 15.44 2.62
CA GLU A 126 -5.21 15.80 1.38
C GLU A 126 -6.61 15.18 1.37
N ASP A 127 -6.70 13.90 1.70
CA ASP A 127 -7.94 13.16 1.83
C ASP A 127 -8.90 13.79 2.85
N TYR A 128 -8.42 14.08 4.06
CA TYR A 128 -9.25 14.73 5.08
C TYR A 128 -9.60 16.19 4.76
N THR A 129 -8.77 16.87 3.97
CA THR A 129 -9.10 18.22 3.46
C THR A 129 -10.31 18.13 2.53
N ALA A 130 -10.29 17.19 1.59
CA ALA A 130 -11.41 16.96 0.68
C ALA A 130 -12.69 16.56 1.44
N ASP A 131 -12.58 15.69 2.45
CA ASP A 131 -13.72 15.27 3.27
C ASP A 131 -14.31 16.45 4.08
N LEU A 132 -13.46 17.30 4.68
CA LEU A 132 -13.91 18.49 5.40
C LEU A 132 -14.62 19.48 4.47
N ASP A 133 -14.05 19.72 3.29
CA ASP A 133 -14.63 20.62 2.29
C ASP A 133 -15.98 20.10 1.78
N GLN A 134 -16.10 18.79 1.53
CA GLN A 134 -17.36 18.16 1.14
C GLN A 134 -18.41 18.26 2.25
N ALA A 135 -18.05 18.00 3.52
CA ALA A 135 -18.95 18.16 4.65
C ALA A 135 -19.44 19.61 4.78
N HIS A 136 -18.54 20.58 4.62
CA HIS A 136 -18.88 22.00 4.67
C HIS A 136 -19.82 22.40 3.52
N GLN A 137 -19.54 21.97 2.28
CA GLN A 137 -20.40 22.25 1.13
C GLN A 137 -21.81 21.65 1.29
N ASN A 138 -21.92 20.45 1.86
CA ASN A 138 -23.20 19.83 2.18
C ASN A 138 -23.96 20.64 3.23
N ALA A 139 -23.27 21.14 4.27
CA ALA A 139 -23.88 21.97 5.30
C ALA A 139 -24.33 23.36 4.79
N LEU A 140 -23.58 23.97 3.86
CA LEU A 140 -23.94 25.23 3.20
C LEU A 140 -25.16 25.09 2.29
N ALA A 141 -25.44 23.90 1.76
CA ALA A 141 -26.56 23.67 0.85
C ALA A 141 -27.90 24.10 1.44
N ALA A 142 -28.14 23.79 2.72
CA ALA A 142 -29.35 24.20 3.44
C ALA A 142 -29.47 25.72 3.62
N GLN A 143 -28.35 26.44 3.65
CA GLN A 143 -28.34 27.90 3.78
C GLN A 143 -28.77 28.60 2.49
N SER A 144 -28.69 27.93 1.33
CA SER A 144 -29.16 28.47 0.05
C SER A 144 -30.68 28.71 0.02
N LEU A 145 -31.44 28.04 0.90
CA LEU A 145 -32.88 28.18 1.02
C LEU A 145 -33.31 29.38 1.88
N LEU A 146 -32.36 29.98 2.62
CA LEU A 146 -32.65 31.09 3.53
C LEU A 146 -33.33 32.29 2.84
N PRO A 147 -32.87 32.79 1.68
CA PRO A 147 -33.52 33.92 1.01
C PRO A 147 -34.96 33.61 0.57
N ASP A 148 -35.25 32.36 0.23
CA ASP A 148 -36.59 31.94 -0.19
C ASP A 148 -37.55 31.88 0.99
N ILE A 149 -37.07 31.36 2.13
CA ILE A 149 -37.82 31.34 3.40
C ILE A 149 -38.09 32.76 3.89
N GLN A 150 -37.10 33.66 3.83
CA GLN A 150 -37.26 35.07 4.21
C GLN A 150 -38.30 35.78 3.35
N ARG A 151 -38.21 35.63 2.01
CA ARG A 151 -39.19 36.21 1.07
C ARG A 151 -40.59 35.67 1.30
N ALA A 152 -40.73 34.37 1.56
CA ALA A 152 -42.03 33.76 1.86
C ALA A 152 -42.60 34.30 3.18
N SER A 153 -41.78 34.39 4.22
CA SER A 153 -42.16 34.93 5.54
C SER A 153 -42.68 36.36 5.44
N GLU A 154 -41.95 37.23 4.75
CA GLU A 154 -42.32 38.64 4.55
C GLU A 154 -43.63 38.76 3.75
N ARG A 155 -43.79 37.95 2.69
CA ARG A 155 -45.02 37.92 1.90
C ARG A 155 -46.23 37.54 2.75
N PHE A 156 -46.13 36.50 3.57
CA PHE A 156 -47.22 36.11 4.47
C PHE A 156 -47.54 37.19 5.51
N ALA A 157 -46.52 37.83 6.09
CA ALA A 157 -46.70 38.93 7.03
C ALA A 157 -47.40 40.14 6.38
N GLN A 158 -47.01 40.51 5.16
CA GLN A 158 -47.62 41.61 4.40
C GLN A 158 -49.07 41.29 4.02
N LEU A 159 -49.37 40.07 3.55
CA LEU A 159 -50.74 39.66 3.26
C LEU A 159 -51.60 39.70 4.53
N ALA A 160 -51.08 39.24 5.68
CA ALA A 160 -51.79 39.29 6.95
C ALA A 160 -52.09 40.74 7.40
N ALA A 161 -51.13 41.64 7.21
CA ALA A 161 -51.30 43.06 7.54
C ALA A 161 -52.30 43.76 6.62
N SER A 162 -52.21 43.52 5.32
CA SER A 162 -53.12 44.05 4.31
C SER A 162 -54.56 43.61 4.56
N GLU A 163 -54.76 42.31 4.83
CA GLU A 163 -56.06 41.75 5.15
C GLU A 163 -56.65 42.36 6.43
N ARG A 164 -55.84 42.52 7.47
CA ARG A 164 -56.28 43.13 8.73
C ARG A 164 -56.71 44.59 8.57
N GLN A 165 -55.97 45.37 7.79
CA GLN A 165 -56.17 46.82 7.66
C GLN A 165 -57.22 47.20 6.61
N THR A 166 -57.30 46.46 5.52
CA THR A 166 -58.10 46.84 4.35
C THR A 166 -59.10 45.77 3.91
N GLY A 167 -59.01 44.55 4.46
CA GLY A 167 -59.80 43.42 3.97
C GLY A 167 -59.49 43.08 2.52
N ALA A 168 -58.24 43.23 2.08
CA ALA A 168 -57.84 43.12 0.68
C ALA A 168 -58.22 41.79 0.01
N LEU A 169 -58.36 40.70 0.78
CA LEU A 169 -58.70 39.37 0.30
C LEU A 169 -60.20 39.06 0.52
N THR A 170 -60.74 39.30 1.73
CA THR A 170 -62.16 38.94 2.05
C THR A 170 -63.17 40.07 1.83
N GLY A 171 -62.69 41.30 1.64
CA GLY A 171 -63.51 42.52 1.59
C GLY A 171 -63.96 43.03 2.96
N THR A 172 -63.47 42.43 4.06
CA THR A 172 -63.79 42.84 5.43
C THR A 172 -62.52 43.04 6.26
N THR A 173 -62.44 44.14 6.99
CA THR A 173 -61.32 44.45 7.88
C THR A 173 -61.43 43.71 9.21
N GLY A 174 -60.31 43.25 9.78
CA GLY A 174 -60.29 42.65 11.11
C GLY A 174 -59.32 41.48 11.25
N SER A 175 -59.22 40.90 12.45
CA SER A 175 -58.36 39.76 12.76
C SER A 175 -59.08 38.41 12.53
N GLY A 176 -59.60 38.21 11.32
CA GLY A 176 -60.30 36.97 10.95
C GLY A 176 -59.39 35.75 10.83
N SER A 177 -59.99 34.60 10.50
CA SER A 177 -59.32 33.31 10.30
C SER A 177 -58.16 33.38 9.29
N VAL A 178 -58.33 34.10 8.18
CA VAL A 178 -57.29 34.32 7.15
C VAL A 178 -56.06 35.01 7.74
N VAL A 179 -56.26 36.03 8.58
CA VAL A 179 -55.16 36.79 9.22
C VAL A 179 -54.40 35.91 10.20
N GLN A 180 -55.11 35.10 10.98
CA GLN A 180 -54.49 34.16 11.93
C GLN A 180 -53.61 33.14 11.20
N LEU A 181 -54.14 32.54 10.13
CA LEU A 181 -53.39 31.58 9.30
C LEU A 181 -52.12 32.20 8.72
N LEU A 182 -52.24 33.35 8.03
CA LEU A 182 -51.09 34.03 7.43
C LEU A 182 -50.05 34.43 8.47
N SER A 183 -50.50 34.84 9.67
CA SER A 183 -49.60 35.18 10.79
C SER A 183 -48.88 33.94 11.33
N GLN A 184 -49.57 32.79 11.44
CA GLN A 184 -48.97 31.52 11.86
C GLN A 184 -47.93 31.04 10.85
N MET A 185 -48.23 31.12 9.55
CA MET A 185 -47.30 30.72 8.48
C MET A 185 -46.04 31.59 8.48
N SER A 186 -46.19 32.91 8.65
CA SER A 186 -45.05 33.81 8.80
C SER A 186 -44.21 33.46 10.03
N ALA A 187 -44.84 33.15 11.17
CA ALA A 187 -44.13 32.74 12.39
C ALA A 187 -43.36 31.42 12.21
N GLN A 188 -43.94 30.42 11.53
CA GLN A 188 -43.24 29.15 11.22
C GLN A 188 -42.03 29.37 10.30
N MET A 189 -42.16 30.20 9.26
CA MET A 189 -41.03 30.56 8.39
C MET A 189 -39.94 31.33 9.15
N LYS A 190 -40.33 32.21 10.08
CA LYS A 190 -39.40 32.94 10.97
C LYS A 190 -38.63 31.98 11.88
N GLU A 191 -39.27 30.92 12.37
CA GLU A 191 -38.61 29.91 13.19
C GLU A 191 -37.59 29.11 12.39
N LEU A 192 -37.92 28.73 11.14
CA LEU A 192 -36.97 28.11 10.22
C LEU A 192 -35.79 29.05 9.91
N GLU A 193 -36.06 30.33 9.68
CA GLU A 193 -35.03 31.35 9.47
C GLU A 193 -34.05 31.41 10.66
N ASN A 194 -34.58 31.46 11.89
CA ASN A 194 -33.78 31.44 13.12
C ASN A 194 -32.94 30.17 13.23
N GLY A 195 -33.53 29.01 12.96
CA GLY A 195 -32.83 27.72 12.95
C GLY A 195 -31.68 27.70 11.96
N ILE A 196 -31.91 28.11 10.71
CA ILE A 196 -30.87 28.18 9.66
C ILE A 196 -29.73 29.12 10.06
N ASN A 197 -30.04 30.27 10.65
CA ASN A 197 -29.02 31.21 11.14
C ASN A 197 -28.18 30.61 12.28
N ALA A 198 -28.80 29.89 13.22
CA ALA A 198 -28.08 29.20 14.29
C ALA A 198 -27.16 28.09 13.76
N SER A 199 -27.66 27.27 12.81
CA SER A 199 -26.83 26.25 12.16
C SER A 199 -25.68 26.87 11.37
N ARG A 200 -25.89 28.02 10.71
CA ARG A 200 -24.82 28.72 9.99
C ARG A 200 -23.66 29.12 10.90
N GLU A 201 -23.95 29.62 12.10
CA GLU A 201 -22.93 29.95 13.10
C GLU A 201 -22.19 28.69 13.56
N GLN A 202 -22.92 27.61 13.84
CA GLN A 202 -22.35 26.33 14.25
C GLN A 202 -21.47 25.70 13.15
N VAL A 203 -21.93 25.69 11.90
CA VAL A 203 -21.17 25.20 10.73
C VAL A 203 -19.89 26.00 10.53
N THR A 204 -19.94 27.33 10.68
CA THR A 204 -18.76 28.19 10.57
C THR A 204 -17.75 27.87 11.67
N THR A 205 -18.21 27.68 12.90
CA THR A 205 -17.37 27.33 14.05
C THR A 205 -16.68 25.98 13.84
N LEU A 206 -17.45 24.94 13.48
CA LEU A 206 -16.93 23.60 13.22
C LEU A 206 -15.95 23.58 12.05
N PHE A 207 -16.24 24.30 10.97
CA PHE A 207 -15.33 24.37 9.82
C PHE A 207 -14.01 25.03 10.18
N ASN A 208 -14.03 26.13 10.94
CA ASN A 208 -12.81 26.79 11.43
C ASN A 208 -12.00 25.87 12.36
N GLU A 209 -12.68 25.10 13.22
CA GLU A 209 -12.03 24.10 14.06
C GLU A 209 -11.36 23.01 13.20
N GLY A 210 -12.06 22.49 12.19
CA GLY A 210 -11.53 21.51 11.25
C GLY A 210 -10.32 22.04 10.47
N GLN A 211 -10.36 23.29 10.00
CA GLN A 211 -9.23 23.94 9.34
C GLN A 211 -8.01 24.07 10.24
N LYS A 212 -8.21 24.44 11.50
CA LYS A 212 -7.12 24.53 12.49
C LYS A 212 -6.49 23.17 12.75
N ARG A 213 -7.28 22.09 12.82
CA ARG A 213 -6.77 20.71 12.94
C ARG A 213 -5.96 20.31 11.71
N LEU A 214 -6.46 20.60 10.51
CA LEU A 214 -5.72 20.36 9.26
C LEU A 214 -4.40 21.15 9.21
N GLU A 215 -4.36 22.38 9.71
CA GLU A 215 -3.14 23.17 9.85
C GLU A 215 -2.13 22.50 10.79
N THR A 216 -2.58 22.04 11.96
CA THR A 216 -1.75 21.25 12.87
C THR A 216 -1.23 19.99 12.20
N MET A 217 -2.08 19.25 11.48
CA MET A 217 -1.69 18.05 10.75
C MET A 217 -0.63 18.34 9.69
N ARG A 218 -0.78 19.40 8.88
CA ARG A 218 0.22 19.84 7.89
C ARG A 218 1.54 20.21 8.56
N THR A 219 1.48 20.87 9.70
CA THR A 219 2.66 21.19 10.51
C THR A 219 3.37 19.92 10.97
N LEU A 220 2.63 18.94 11.48
CA LEU A 220 3.18 17.64 11.91
C LEU A 220 3.84 16.89 10.76
N VAL A 221 3.31 16.96 9.54
CA VAL A 221 3.91 16.33 8.35
C VAL A 221 5.21 17.04 7.95
N SER A 222 5.18 18.37 7.87
CA SER A 222 6.32 19.17 7.37
C SER A 222 7.44 19.44 8.39
N ALA A 223 7.19 19.21 9.68
CA ALA A 223 8.13 19.53 10.73
C ALA A 223 9.44 18.72 10.60
N PRO A 224 10.62 19.33 10.85
CA PRO A 224 11.87 18.59 10.86
C PRO A 224 11.96 17.66 12.08
N GLY A 225 12.67 16.54 11.93
CA GLY A 225 12.98 15.61 13.04
C GLY A 225 12.34 14.24 12.88
N ALA A 226 12.40 13.43 13.95
CA ALA A 226 11.89 12.06 13.95
C ALA A 226 10.39 12.03 13.59
N ILE A 227 10.01 11.15 12.65
CA ILE A 227 8.64 11.08 12.15
C ILE A 227 7.72 10.27 13.08
N GLU A 228 8.24 9.26 13.80
CA GLU A 228 7.40 8.34 14.59
C GLU A 228 6.58 9.07 15.67
N PRO A 229 7.16 9.94 16.53
CA PRO A 229 6.36 10.66 17.53
C PRO A 229 5.39 11.67 16.90
N ARG A 230 5.72 12.18 15.70
CA ARG A 230 4.84 13.10 14.95
C ARG A 230 3.65 12.34 14.36
N ALA A 231 3.86 11.13 13.87
CA ALA A 231 2.81 10.25 13.36
C ALA A 231 1.83 9.85 14.48
N ASP A 232 2.32 9.63 15.70
CA ASP A 232 1.45 9.38 16.87
C ASP A 232 0.56 10.59 17.17
N GLN A 233 1.13 11.80 17.20
CA GLN A 233 0.37 13.04 17.41
C GLN A 233 -0.63 13.28 16.26
N PHE A 234 -0.22 12.99 15.03
CA PHE A 234 -1.07 13.10 13.85
C PHE A 234 -2.30 12.21 13.97
N SER A 235 -2.13 10.98 14.48
CA SER A 235 -3.22 10.03 14.71
C SER A 235 -4.30 10.62 15.64
N SER A 236 -3.88 11.36 16.68
CA SER A 236 -4.80 12.06 17.58
C SER A 236 -5.59 13.16 16.87
N GLU A 237 -4.93 13.96 16.02
CA GLU A 237 -5.59 15.00 15.24
C GLU A 237 -6.57 14.43 14.23
N VAL A 238 -6.26 13.30 13.60
CA VAL A 238 -7.15 12.60 12.68
C VAL A 238 -8.46 12.18 13.36
N VAL A 239 -8.38 11.59 14.56
CA VAL A 239 -9.57 11.19 15.32
C VAL A 239 -10.43 12.42 15.64
N ALA A 240 -9.79 13.51 16.08
CA ALA A 240 -10.50 14.71 16.43
C ALA A 240 -11.14 15.41 15.21
N LEU A 241 -10.44 15.45 14.08
CA LEU A 241 -10.97 15.97 12.82
C LEU A 241 -12.12 15.12 12.29
N THR A 242 -12.04 13.79 12.42
CA THR A 242 -13.15 12.90 12.07
C THR A 242 -14.39 13.23 12.90
N GLY A 243 -14.22 13.53 14.18
CA GLY A 243 -15.32 14.02 15.04
C GLY A 243 -15.93 15.35 14.57
N VAL A 244 -15.11 16.29 14.11
CA VAL A 244 -15.57 17.57 13.54
C VAL A 244 -16.37 17.34 12.24
N ILE A 245 -15.86 16.50 11.33
CA ILE A 245 -16.53 16.16 10.07
C ILE A 245 -17.88 15.48 10.33
N ALA A 246 -17.94 14.55 11.29
CA ALA A 246 -19.18 13.92 11.70
C ALA A 246 -20.18 14.95 12.28
N SER A 247 -19.69 15.86 13.12
CA SER A 247 -20.52 16.94 13.70
C SER A 247 -21.06 17.89 12.62
N LEU A 248 -20.27 18.23 11.59
CA LEU A 248 -20.73 19.01 10.45
C LEU A 248 -21.86 18.31 9.70
N GLY A 249 -21.74 17.00 9.46
CA GLY A 249 -22.79 16.20 8.84
C GLY A 249 -24.09 16.19 9.65
N GLN A 250 -23.99 16.15 10.99
CA GLN A 250 -25.14 16.14 11.90
C GLN A 250 -25.79 17.52 12.08
N THR A 251 -25.10 18.62 11.75
CA THR A 251 -25.61 20.00 11.89
C THR A 251 -26.58 20.39 10.77
N SER A 252 -26.87 19.47 9.84
CA SER A 252 -27.79 19.70 8.73
C SER A 252 -29.22 19.99 9.21
N ILE A 253 -29.78 21.12 8.76
CA ILE A 253 -31.16 21.54 9.02
C ILE A 253 -32.15 21.05 7.96
N ALA A 254 -31.67 20.39 6.89
CA ALA A 254 -32.53 19.88 5.82
C ALA A 254 -33.69 18.98 6.32
N PRO A 255 -33.51 18.09 7.31
CA PRO A 255 -34.64 17.32 7.87
C PRO A 255 -35.72 18.20 8.53
N SER A 256 -35.31 19.27 9.22
CA SER A 256 -36.23 20.22 9.86
C SER A 256 -36.98 21.07 8.83
N ILE A 257 -36.31 21.49 7.76
CA ILE A 257 -36.94 22.21 6.64
C ILE A 257 -37.97 21.31 5.94
N ARG A 258 -37.61 20.05 5.67
CA ARG A 258 -38.54 19.08 5.06
C ARG A 258 -39.78 18.89 5.92
N ARG A 259 -39.60 18.66 7.23
CA ARG A 259 -40.73 18.50 8.17
C ARG A 259 -41.60 19.74 8.23
N ALA A 260 -41.02 20.92 8.31
CA ALA A 260 -41.78 22.16 8.34
C ALA A 260 -42.51 22.44 7.02
N ALA A 261 -41.93 22.04 5.88
CA ALA A 261 -42.61 22.09 4.59
C ALA A 261 -43.85 21.17 4.59
N ASP A 262 -43.72 19.94 5.07
CA ASP A 262 -44.84 18.99 5.17
C ASP A 262 -45.93 19.50 6.13
N ASP A 263 -45.55 20.03 7.29
CA ASP A 263 -46.47 20.62 8.28
C ASP A 263 -47.22 21.84 7.72
N LEU A 264 -46.58 22.64 6.85
CA LEU A 264 -47.21 23.78 6.18
C LEU A 264 -48.40 23.35 5.30
N SER A 265 -48.30 22.15 4.70
CA SER A 265 -49.35 21.60 3.83
C SER A 265 -50.48 20.92 4.62
N LEU A 266 -50.16 20.34 5.78
CA LEU A 266 -51.09 19.54 6.60
C LEU A 266 -51.75 20.33 7.74
N GLY A 267 -51.09 21.38 8.26
CA GLY A 267 -51.51 22.14 9.44
C GLY A 267 -52.73 23.03 9.26
N PHE A 268 -53.47 22.86 8.16
CA PHE A 268 -54.66 23.63 7.87
C PHE A 268 -55.88 23.05 8.62
N ILE A 269 -56.29 23.70 9.70
CA ILE A 269 -57.62 23.55 10.30
C ILE A 269 -58.34 24.87 10.04
N ALA A 270 -59.36 24.89 9.17
CA ALA A 270 -60.17 26.09 8.97
C ALA A 270 -60.82 26.48 10.30
N PRO A 271 -60.54 27.68 10.85
CA PRO A 271 -61.33 28.19 11.96
C PRO A 271 -62.77 28.36 11.49
N VAL A 272 -63.74 27.87 12.27
CA VAL A 272 -65.17 28.01 11.95
C VAL A 272 -65.48 29.51 11.89
N ALA A 273 -65.98 29.99 10.75
CA ALA A 273 -66.34 31.39 10.59
C ALA A 273 -67.45 31.75 11.60
N ASP A 274 -67.24 32.77 12.43
CA ASP A 274 -68.25 33.24 13.37
C ASP A 274 -69.38 33.90 12.56
N GLY A 275 -70.50 33.19 12.49
CA GLY A 275 -71.56 33.39 11.52
C GLY A 275 -72.49 34.54 11.86
N GLY A 276 -72.33 35.66 11.15
CA GLY A 276 -73.37 36.68 11.02
C GLY A 276 -73.87 36.85 9.57
N ASP A 277 -73.02 36.61 8.57
CA ASP A 277 -73.29 36.88 7.15
C ASP A 277 -72.79 35.73 6.25
N ALA A 278 -73.72 35.07 5.54
CA ALA A 278 -73.43 33.92 4.69
C ALA A 278 -72.57 34.28 3.46
N ASP A 279 -72.61 35.53 3.00
CA ASP A 279 -71.78 35.99 1.87
C ASP A 279 -70.31 36.15 2.30
N LEU A 280 -70.07 36.58 3.54
CA LEU A 280 -68.73 36.68 4.11
C LEU A 280 -68.08 35.29 4.29
N VAL A 281 -68.86 34.30 4.74
CA VAL A 281 -68.38 32.92 4.89
C VAL A 281 -67.93 32.35 3.55
N ASN A 282 -68.75 32.50 2.50
CA ASN A 282 -68.41 32.02 1.16
C ASN A 282 -67.14 32.70 0.60
N ARG A 283 -66.98 34.02 0.80
CA ARG A 283 -65.77 34.75 0.38
C ARG A 283 -64.54 34.30 1.15
N GLN A 284 -64.67 34.09 2.46
CA GLN A 284 -63.58 33.57 3.29
C GLN A 284 -63.17 32.16 2.83
N ASP A 285 -64.11 31.27 2.55
CA ASP A 285 -63.81 29.92 2.06
C ASP A 285 -63.05 29.94 0.74
N GLN A 286 -63.47 30.79 -0.21
CA GLN A 286 -62.80 30.91 -1.52
C GLN A 286 -61.37 31.49 -1.40
N VAL A 287 -61.18 32.50 -0.55
CA VAL A 287 -59.86 33.06 -0.25
C VAL A 287 -58.98 32.03 0.43
N MET A 288 -59.52 31.31 1.41
CA MET A 288 -58.80 30.27 2.14
C MET A 288 -58.37 29.14 1.22
N GLU A 289 -59.20 28.75 0.25
CA GLU A 289 -58.84 27.77 -0.78
C GLU A 289 -57.69 28.26 -1.66
N THR A 290 -57.72 29.53 -2.07
CA THR A 290 -56.65 30.14 -2.88
C THR A 290 -55.33 30.23 -2.11
N VAL A 291 -55.39 30.65 -0.83
CA VAL A 291 -54.23 30.69 0.06
C VAL A 291 -53.69 29.28 0.28
N ARG A 292 -54.56 28.29 0.53
CA ARG A 292 -54.18 26.88 0.68
C ARG A 292 -53.46 26.37 -0.56
N ALA A 293 -53.97 26.63 -1.77
CA ALA A 293 -53.32 26.24 -3.02
C ALA A 293 -51.93 26.88 -3.18
N SER A 294 -51.80 28.17 -2.85
CA SER A 294 -50.50 28.86 -2.89
C SER A 294 -49.51 28.33 -1.85
N VAL A 295 -49.97 28.01 -0.64
CA VAL A 295 -49.14 27.45 0.44
C VAL A 295 -48.69 26.04 0.07
N ALA A 296 -49.58 25.21 -0.48
CA ALA A 296 -49.25 23.86 -0.93
C ALA A 296 -48.19 23.88 -2.04
N ALA A 297 -48.29 24.80 -3.00
CA ALA A 297 -47.28 24.98 -4.04
C ALA A 297 -45.91 25.39 -3.47
N GLN A 298 -45.89 26.33 -2.52
CA GLN A 298 -44.64 26.79 -1.89
C GLN A 298 -44.00 25.70 -1.01
N SER A 299 -44.83 25.01 -0.23
CA SER A 299 -44.43 23.85 0.59
C SER A 299 -43.77 22.79 -0.29
N LYS A 300 -44.39 22.45 -1.43
CA LYS A 300 -43.83 21.47 -2.37
C LYS A 300 -42.44 21.86 -2.87
N VAL A 301 -42.24 23.12 -3.27
CA VAL A 301 -40.91 23.60 -3.72
C VAL A 301 -39.87 23.51 -2.61
N LEU A 302 -40.21 23.93 -1.39
CA LEU A 302 -39.31 23.84 -0.24
C LEU A 302 -38.98 22.39 0.13
N SER A 303 -39.98 21.52 0.02
CA SER A 303 -39.90 20.09 0.29
C SER A 303 -39.00 19.39 -0.74
N GLU A 304 -39.15 19.69 -2.03
CA GLU A 304 -38.29 19.18 -3.12
C GLU A 304 -36.84 19.65 -2.95
N ALA A 305 -36.63 20.93 -2.63
CA ALA A 305 -35.28 21.46 -2.41
C ALA A 305 -34.62 20.84 -1.17
N ALA A 306 -35.38 20.56 -0.11
CA ALA A 306 -34.87 19.84 1.05
C ALA A 306 -34.50 18.38 0.70
N ASP A 307 -35.31 17.69 -0.11
CA ASP A 307 -35.00 16.34 -0.59
C ASP A 307 -33.73 16.31 -1.44
N GLU A 308 -33.50 17.29 -2.32
CA GLU A 308 -32.26 17.40 -3.09
C GLU A 308 -31.03 17.54 -2.19
N ILE A 309 -31.15 18.27 -1.06
CA ILE A 309 -30.07 18.38 -0.08
C ILE A 309 -29.86 17.07 0.67
N LEU A 310 -30.95 16.39 1.07
CA LEU A 310 -30.88 15.10 1.76
C LEU A 310 -30.37 13.96 0.86
N ALA A 311 -30.55 14.08 -0.44
CA ALA A 311 -30.05 13.13 -1.43
C ALA A 311 -28.55 13.28 -1.73
N ARG A 312 -27.90 14.35 -1.26
CA ARG A 312 -26.45 14.53 -1.44
C ARG A 312 -25.67 13.43 -0.74
N ALA A 313 -24.59 12.98 -1.36
CA ALA A 313 -23.72 11.97 -0.78
C ALA A 313 -23.10 12.48 0.52
N LEU A 314 -23.36 11.75 1.61
CA LEU A 314 -22.71 11.96 2.89
C LEU A 314 -21.22 11.64 2.78
N VAL A 315 -20.40 12.33 3.57
CA VAL A 315 -18.98 12.03 3.67
C VAL A 315 -18.83 10.65 4.30
N ALA A 316 -18.10 9.76 3.63
CA ALA A 316 -17.86 8.43 4.14
C ALA A 316 -16.97 8.49 5.38
N GLU A 317 -17.30 7.74 6.43
CA GLU A 317 -16.43 7.62 7.59
C GLU A 317 -15.14 6.90 7.20
N ARG A 318 -14.03 7.65 7.15
CA ARG A 318 -12.71 7.06 6.92
C ARG A 318 -12.12 6.55 8.23
N ARG A 319 -11.71 5.29 8.22
CA ARG A 319 -10.87 4.73 9.27
C ARG A 319 -9.41 5.00 8.95
N PHE A 320 -8.77 5.84 9.75
CA PHE A 320 -7.32 5.98 9.73
C PHE A 320 -6.64 4.72 10.25
N VAL A 321 -5.64 4.25 9.51
CA VAL A 321 -4.82 3.10 9.89
C VAL A 321 -3.40 3.60 10.04
N PRO A 322 -2.86 3.68 11.27
CA PRO A 322 -1.47 4.08 11.46
C PRO A 322 -0.57 3.02 10.80
N LEU A 323 0.50 3.49 10.15
CA LEU A 323 1.51 2.64 9.53
C LEU A 323 2.85 2.84 10.21
N SER A 324 3.59 1.76 10.40
CA SER A 324 5.02 1.83 10.71
C SER A 324 5.82 2.32 9.49
N SER A 325 7.03 2.81 9.73
CA SER A 325 7.97 3.20 8.68
C SER A 325 8.20 2.06 7.67
N ALA A 326 8.28 0.82 8.14
CA ALA A 326 8.49 -0.35 7.30
C ALA A 326 7.26 -0.69 6.44
N GLU A 327 6.06 -0.63 7.01
CA GLU A 327 4.81 -0.83 6.26
C GLU A 327 4.59 0.27 5.23
N ALA A 328 4.95 1.52 5.56
CA ALA A 328 4.87 2.63 4.62
C ALA A 328 5.74 2.38 3.38
N VAL A 329 6.98 1.90 3.54
CA VAL A 329 7.84 1.57 2.38
C VAL A 329 7.25 0.46 1.52
N LEU A 330 6.58 -0.52 2.12
CA LEU A 330 5.90 -1.57 1.36
C LEU A 330 4.69 -1.02 0.61
N ARG A 331 3.88 -0.19 1.26
CA ARG A 331 2.68 0.42 0.66
C ARG A 331 3.01 1.37 -0.48
N TYR A 332 4.07 2.16 -0.31
CA TYR A 332 4.54 3.17 -1.27
C TYR A 332 5.76 2.71 -2.06
N ALA A 333 5.97 1.39 -2.21
CA ALA A 333 7.19 0.84 -2.80
C ALA A 333 7.52 1.39 -4.20
N ALA A 334 6.48 1.70 -5.00
CA ALA A 334 6.63 2.25 -6.34
C ALA A 334 7.26 3.66 -6.35
N ASP A 335 7.06 4.45 -5.29
CA ASP A 335 7.59 5.82 -5.20
C ASP A 335 9.04 5.84 -4.69
N PHE A 336 9.49 4.75 -4.07
CA PHE A 336 10.83 4.61 -3.48
C PHE A 336 11.71 3.58 -4.21
N ILE A 337 11.55 3.41 -5.53
CA ILE A 337 12.36 2.51 -6.37
C ILE A 337 13.87 2.68 -6.13
N PRO A 338 14.45 3.90 -6.02
CA PRO A 338 15.88 4.06 -5.76
C PRO A 338 16.33 3.44 -4.43
N ALA A 339 15.51 3.55 -3.37
CA ALA A 339 15.82 2.96 -2.07
C ALA A 339 15.75 1.44 -2.11
N TRP A 340 14.73 0.88 -2.78
CA TRP A 340 14.62 -0.56 -3.03
C TRP A 340 15.77 -1.11 -3.86
N ALA A 341 16.13 -0.40 -4.95
CA ALA A 341 17.26 -0.77 -5.79
C ALA A 341 18.57 -0.75 -5.00
N GLY A 342 18.79 0.28 -4.17
CA GLY A 342 19.95 0.36 -3.28
C GLY A 342 19.99 -0.79 -2.27
N ALA A 343 18.88 -1.08 -1.60
CA ALA A 343 18.76 -2.15 -0.63
C ALA A 343 19.04 -3.54 -1.22
N ILE A 344 18.40 -3.86 -2.36
CA ILE A 344 18.62 -5.11 -3.08
C ILE A 344 20.06 -5.18 -3.60
N SER A 345 20.61 -4.06 -4.07
CA SER A 345 21.98 -4.02 -4.58
C SER A 345 23.00 -4.33 -3.49
N ILE A 346 22.85 -3.78 -2.28
CA ILE A 346 23.77 -4.08 -1.16
C ILE A 346 23.80 -5.60 -0.88
N ASP A 347 22.63 -6.23 -0.93
CA ASP A 347 22.47 -7.66 -0.64
C ASP A 347 23.00 -8.57 -1.77
N LEU A 348 22.84 -8.16 -3.04
CA LEU A 348 23.10 -8.99 -4.21
C LEU A 348 24.36 -8.65 -5.01
N LEU A 349 24.98 -7.49 -4.79
CA LEU A 349 26.25 -7.10 -5.44
C LEU A 349 27.34 -8.17 -5.32
N PRO A 350 27.49 -8.88 -4.18
CA PRO A 350 28.40 -10.02 -4.10
C PRO A 350 28.23 -11.07 -5.21
N GLY A 351 27.02 -11.28 -5.73
CA GLY A 351 26.77 -12.19 -6.85
C GLY A 351 27.52 -11.79 -8.12
N VAL A 352 27.69 -10.49 -8.37
CA VAL A 352 28.51 -9.98 -9.48
C VAL A 352 29.97 -10.39 -9.30
N LEU A 353 30.50 -10.31 -8.07
CA LEU A 353 31.86 -10.76 -7.76
C LEU A 353 32.03 -12.26 -8.01
N VAL A 354 31.02 -13.07 -7.65
CA VAL A 354 31.01 -14.52 -7.93
C VAL A 354 31.08 -14.79 -9.43
N PHE A 355 30.32 -14.05 -10.25
CA PHE A 355 30.37 -14.20 -11.70
C PHE A 355 31.70 -13.77 -12.31
N ILE A 356 32.30 -12.68 -11.83
CA ILE A 356 33.64 -12.24 -12.25
C ILE A 356 34.66 -13.35 -11.93
N LEU A 357 34.66 -13.87 -10.70
CA LEU A 357 35.55 -14.97 -10.29
C LEU A 357 35.33 -16.22 -11.15
N ALA A 358 34.09 -16.58 -11.44
CA ALA A 358 33.77 -17.74 -12.26
C ALA A 358 34.25 -17.59 -13.71
N ALA A 359 34.17 -16.39 -14.28
CA ALA A 359 34.68 -16.09 -15.61
C ALA A 359 36.21 -16.16 -15.65
N VAL A 360 36.89 -15.59 -14.64
CA VAL A 360 38.36 -15.63 -14.54
C VAL A 360 38.87 -17.06 -14.38
N HIS A 361 38.31 -17.85 -13.46
CA HIS A 361 38.69 -19.26 -13.29
C HIS A 361 38.37 -20.11 -14.54
N GLY A 362 37.30 -19.77 -15.27
CA GLY A 362 37.01 -20.38 -16.57
C GLY A 362 38.07 -20.05 -17.63
N ALA A 363 38.54 -18.80 -17.68
CA ALA A 363 39.60 -18.38 -18.60
C ALA A 363 40.94 -19.04 -18.28
N ILE A 364 41.29 -19.15 -17.00
CA ILE A 364 42.48 -19.88 -16.50
C ILE A 364 42.45 -21.32 -16.99
N ARG A 365 41.36 -22.06 -16.72
CA ARG A 365 41.23 -23.46 -17.15
C ARG A 365 41.39 -23.63 -18.67
N LYS A 366 40.74 -22.78 -19.46
CA LYS A 366 40.83 -22.83 -20.93
C LYS A 366 42.24 -22.55 -21.46
N GLN A 367 43.05 -21.80 -20.71
CA GLN A 367 44.46 -21.56 -21.06
C GLN A 367 45.35 -22.74 -20.65
N GLU A 368 45.11 -23.34 -19.48
CA GLU A 368 45.83 -24.52 -18.99
C GLU A 368 45.54 -25.77 -19.83
N GLU A 369 44.30 -25.94 -20.31
CA GLU A 369 43.90 -26.98 -21.26
C GLU A 369 44.63 -26.90 -22.62
N LYS A 370 45.31 -25.79 -22.92
CA LYS A 370 46.11 -25.62 -24.15
C LYS A 370 47.60 -25.85 -23.94
N LEU A 371 48.06 -26.03 -22.71
CA LEU A 371 49.46 -26.29 -22.41
C LEU A 371 49.84 -27.74 -22.76
N PRO A 372 51.06 -28.05 -23.23
CA PRO A 372 51.51 -29.44 -23.37
C PRO A 372 51.39 -30.21 -22.04
N PHE A 373 51.12 -31.52 -22.07
CA PHE A 373 50.96 -32.34 -20.86
C PHE A 373 52.13 -32.19 -19.86
N ALA A 374 53.36 -32.07 -20.37
CA ALA A 374 54.57 -31.85 -19.57
C ALA A 374 54.56 -30.56 -18.72
N GLU A 375 53.80 -29.54 -19.14
CA GLU A 375 53.64 -28.26 -18.42
C GLU A 375 52.42 -28.27 -17.48
N ARG A 376 51.64 -29.37 -17.45
CA ARG A 376 50.46 -29.54 -16.57
C ARG A 376 50.73 -30.42 -15.35
N ILE A 377 51.81 -31.19 -15.36
CA ILE A 377 52.15 -32.14 -14.29
C ILE A 377 52.82 -31.39 -13.14
N THR A 378 52.24 -31.49 -11.96
CA THR A 378 52.89 -31.02 -10.73
C THR A 378 54.06 -31.92 -10.36
N ALA A 379 55.06 -31.41 -9.63
CA ALA A 379 56.20 -32.23 -9.18
C ALA A 379 55.76 -33.48 -8.38
N ALA A 380 54.66 -33.38 -7.64
CA ALA A 380 54.07 -34.51 -6.92
C ALA A 380 53.51 -35.59 -7.86
N GLU A 381 52.78 -35.19 -8.91
CA GLU A 381 52.27 -36.11 -9.93
C GLU A 381 53.40 -36.71 -10.77
N LEU A 382 54.49 -35.98 -11.01
CA LEU A 382 55.70 -36.51 -11.66
C LEU A 382 56.36 -37.58 -10.81
N LEU A 383 56.52 -37.34 -9.50
CA LEU A 383 57.07 -38.31 -8.56
C LEU A 383 56.18 -39.57 -8.47
N GLN A 384 54.86 -39.39 -8.42
CA GLN A 384 53.91 -40.50 -8.45
C GLN A 384 53.98 -41.27 -9.79
N ALA A 385 54.10 -40.57 -10.91
CA ALA A 385 54.26 -41.20 -12.22
C ALA A 385 55.60 -41.96 -12.33
N LEU A 386 56.68 -41.44 -11.72
CA LEU A 386 57.98 -42.10 -11.64
C LEU A 386 57.95 -43.33 -10.71
N ASP A 387 57.21 -43.28 -9.61
CA ASP A 387 57.02 -44.43 -8.73
C ASP A 387 56.18 -45.52 -9.41
N VAL A 388 55.13 -45.14 -10.14
CA VAL A 388 54.37 -46.07 -11.00
C VAL A 388 55.27 -46.65 -12.09
N GLN A 389 56.10 -45.84 -12.75
CA GLN A 389 57.07 -46.31 -13.74
C GLN A 389 58.03 -47.32 -13.11
N ARG A 390 58.60 -47.03 -11.94
CA ARG A 390 59.50 -47.94 -11.22
C ARG A 390 58.80 -49.24 -10.84
N ALA A 391 57.56 -49.19 -10.35
CA ALA A 391 56.78 -50.38 -10.05
C ALA A 391 56.55 -51.25 -11.29
N VAL A 392 56.20 -50.63 -12.43
CA VAL A 392 56.03 -51.34 -13.72
C VAL A 392 57.35 -51.93 -14.23
N THR A 393 58.45 -51.18 -14.10
CA THR A 393 59.78 -51.64 -14.56
C THR A 393 60.33 -52.76 -13.68
N THR A 394 60.07 -52.71 -12.38
CA THR A 394 60.55 -53.71 -11.39
C THR A 394 59.74 -55.00 -11.48
N ASN A 395 58.45 -54.93 -11.80
CA ASN A 395 57.59 -56.11 -11.96
C ASN A 395 57.71 -56.81 -13.32
N GLY A 396 58.51 -56.28 -14.26
CA GLY A 396 58.80 -56.96 -15.53
C GLY A 396 57.56 -57.36 -16.33
N THR A 397 56.44 -56.66 -16.16
CA THR A 397 55.16 -57.04 -16.75
C THR A 397 55.03 -56.47 -18.14
N ASN A 398 54.88 -57.36 -19.12
CA ASN A 398 54.71 -57.03 -20.53
C ASN A 398 53.38 -56.26 -20.69
N PHE A 399 53.45 -54.94 -20.91
CA PHE A 399 52.28 -54.05 -20.99
C PHE A 399 51.22 -54.56 -21.99
N GLY A 400 51.65 -55.28 -23.03
CA GLY A 400 50.79 -55.91 -24.02
C GLY A 400 49.95 -57.09 -23.49
N GLU A 401 50.36 -57.77 -22.43
CA GLU A 401 49.56 -58.85 -21.81
C GLU A 401 48.49 -58.29 -20.87
N MET A 402 48.79 -57.23 -20.12
CA MET A 402 47.81 -56.57 -19.26
C MET A 402 46.70 -55.88 -20.05
N VAL A 403 47.02 -55.23 -21.18
CA VAL A 403 46.00 -54.62 -22.05
C VAL A 403 45.11 -55.70 -22.68
N ARG A 404 45.68 -56.85 -23.09
CA ARG A 404 44.88 -57.98 -23.59
C ARG A 404 44.02 -58.63 -22.51
N GLN A 405 44.53 -58.72 -21.27
CA GLN A 405 43.78 -59.26 -20.14
C GLN A 405 42.64 -58.33 -19.74
N ALA A 406 42.86 -57.01 -19.75
CA ALA A 406 41.82 -56.01 -19.53
C ALA A 406 40.78 -55.96 -20.67
N GLU A 407 41.18 -56.12 -21.94
CA GLU A 407 40.26 -56.24 -23.08
C GLU A 407 39.46 -57.56 -23.04
N ALA A 408 40.05 -58.65 -22.53
CA ALA A 408 39.36 -59.93 -22.35
C ALA A 408 38.37 -59.90 -21.18
N GLU A 409 38.71 -59.25 -20.06
CA GLU A 409 37.81 -59.02 -18.93
C GLU A 409 36.66 -58.08 -19.29
N SER A 410 36.92 -57.00 -20.04
CA SER A 410 35.90 -56.10 -20.58
C SER A 410 34.90 -56.80 -21.51
N LYS A 411 35.37 -57.71 -22.39
CA LYS A 411 34.49 -58.50 -23.26
C LYS A 411 33.67 -59.54 -22.49
N ALA A 412 34.20 -60.09 -21.40
CA ALA A 412 33.49 -61.03 -20.54
C ALA A 412 32.38 -60.34 -19.70
N GLU A 413 32.62 -59.10 -19.27
CA GLU A 413 31.60 -58.27 -18.60
C GLU A 413 30.46 -57.83 -19.54
N GLU A 414 30.76 -57.51 -20.80
CA GLU A 414 29.73 -57.16 -21.81
C GLU A 414 28.74 -58.31 -22.08
N THR A 415 29.20 -59.57 -22.05
CA THR A 415 28.34 -60.75 -22.27
C THR A 415 27.41 -61.09 -21.10
N ASN A 416 27.69 -60.61 -19.89
CA ASN A 416 26.92 -60.92 -18.67
C ASN A 416 26.07 -59.74 -18.16
N ASN A 417 25.99 -58.64 -18.92
CA ASN A 417 25.21 -57.48 -18.52
C ASN A 417 23.72 -57.66 -18.86
N ILE A 418 22.90 -57.91 -17.83
CA ILE A 418 21.46 -58.19 -17.87
C ILE A 418 20.61 -56.93 -18.14
N THR A 419 21.18 -55.87 -18.73
CA THR A 419 20.48 -54.60 -18.99
C THR A 419 20.49 -54.13 -20.45
N ASN A 420 20.87 -54.99 -21.40
CA ASN A 420 20.73 -54.66 -22.82
C ASN A 420 19.29 -54.93 -23.30
N LEU A 421 18.40 -53.96 -23.06
CA LEU A 421 17.08 -53.89 -23.69
C LEU A 421 17.25 -53.47 -25.16
N ASP A 422 17.31 -54.45 -26.07
CA ASP A 422 17.23 -54.20 -27.51
C ASP A 422 15.76 -53.89 -27.91
N PRO A 423 15.43 -52.69 -28.43
CA PRO A 423 14.04 -52.28 -28.69
C PRO A 423 13.48 -52.79 -30.04
N ARG A 424 14.00 -53.87 -30.63
CA ARG A 424 13.68 -54.26 -32.02
C ARG A 424 13.03 -55.63 -32.26
N THR A 425 12.37 -56.22 -31.27
CA THR A 425 11.46 -57.36 -31.55
C THR A 425 10.13 -57.24 -30.83
N ARG A 426 9.22 -56.46 -31.40
CA ARG A 426 7.78 -56.54 -31.10
C ARG A 426 6.96 -56.50 -32.37
N THR A 427 6.67 -57.68 -32.91
CA THR A 427 5.57 -57.94 -33.85
C THR A 427 5.25 -59.44 -33.72
N LYS A 428 4.17 -59.81 -33.02
CA LYS A 428 2.78 -59.88 -33.50
C LYS A 428 2.47 -61.36 -33.81
N ASP A 429 1.79 -62.05 -32.90
CA ASP A 429 0.58 -62.75 -33.32
C ASP A 429 -0.39 -63.05 -32.17
N ARG A 430 -1.68 -62.92 -32.48
CA ARG A 430 -2.84 -63.31 -31.68
C ARG A 430 -3.37 -64.60 -32.31
N SER A 431 -3.68 -65.63 -31.53
CA SER A 431 -4.95 -66.38 -31.64
C SER A 431 -5.01 -67.60 -30.70
N HIS A 432 -6.13 -67.68 -29.99
CA HIS A 432 -6.94 -68.87 -29.66
C HIS A 432 -6.35 -70.27 -29.89
N GLU A 433 -6.51 -71.17 -28.89
CA GLU A 433 -7.56 -72.21 -28.94
C GLU A 433 -7.65 -73.01 -27.64
N ASP A 434 -8.86 -73.52 -27.39
CA ASP A 434 -9.33 -74.32 -26.27
C ASP A 434 -8.53 -75.59 -26.00
N ARG A 435 -8.40 -75.97 -24.73
CA ARG A 435 -8.99 -77.21 -24.16
C ARG A 435 -8.84 -77.29 -22.65
#